data_AF-A0A1S1R0F2-F1
#
_entry.id   AF-A0A1S1R0F2-F1
#
_cell.length_a   1.000
_cell.length_b   1.000
_cell.length_c   1.000
_cell.angle_alpha   90.00
_cell.angle_beta   90.00
_cell.angle_gamma   90.00
#
_symmetry.space_group_name_H-M   'P 1'
#
loop_
_entity.id
_entity.type
_entity.pdbx_description
1 polymer ?
#
loop_
_entity_poly.entity_id
_entity_poly.type
_entity_poly.pdbx_seq_one_letter_code
_entity_poly.pdbx_strand_id
1 'polypeptide(L)'
;MAALAVFSVLILAGLWLHMSRLQNRIIVVTDRAILVLRAGLFAWATPSAEAPLARLPRETALGPLRGPYGSLRLAGEKLWISFPARRRVAAADAILAGSHRGRAGV
;
A
#
# COMPACT_ATOMS: atom_id res chain seq x y z
N MET A 1 -32.20 26.42 13.89
CA MET A 1 -31.08 25.79 14.62
C MET A 1 -30.95 24.29 14.33
N ALA A 2 -32.02 23.49 14.43
CA ALA A 2 -31.95 22.03 14.23
C ALA A 2 -31.50 21.58 12.82
N ALA A 3 -31.98 22.22 11.75
CA ALA A 3 -31.61 21.83 10.37
C ALA A 3 -30.10 21.99 10.10
N LEU A 4 -29.50 23.12 10.49
CA LEU A 4 -28.05 23.35 10.38
C LEU A 4 -27.24 22.32 11.18
N ALA A 5 -27.70 21.95 12.39
CA ALA A 5 -27.04 20.93 13.20
C ALA A 5 -27.07 19.55 12.51
N VAL A 6 -28.21 19.17 11.92
CA VAL A 6 -28.35 17.90 11.18
C VAL A 6 -27.43 17.87 9.96
N PHE A 7 -27.37 18.94 9.17
CA PHE A 7 -26.46 19.03 8.02
C PHE A 7 -24.99 18.91 8.45
N SER A 8 -24.58 19.58 9.53
CA SER A 8 -23.23 19.47 10.07
C SER A 8 -22.88 18.06 10.51
N VAL A 9 -23.80 17.34 11.18
CA VAL A 9 -23.59 15.94 11.58
C VAL A 9 -23.44 15.04 10.36
N LEU A 10 -24.27 15.20 9.33
CA LEU A 10 -24.18 14.42 8.09
C LEU A 10 -22.87 14.69 7.34
N ILE A 11 -22.43 15.95 7.27
CA ILE A 11 -21.16 16.33 6.66
C ILE A 11 -19.99 15.70 7.43
N LEU A 12 -19.98 15.81 8.76
CA LEU A 12 -18.93 15.21 9.60
C LEU A 12 -18.91 13.69 9.49
N ALA A 13 -20.07 13.03 9.48
CA ALA A 13 -20.16 11.58 9.29
C ALA A 13 -19.67 11.15 7.90
N GLY A 14 -20.02 11.90 6.86
CA GLY A 14 -19.54 11.66 5.49
C GLY A 14 -18.02 11.84 5.37
N LEU A 15 -17.48 12.92 5.94
CA LEU A 15 -16.04 13.18 5.99
C LEU A 15 -15.29 12.09 6.77
N TRP A 16 -15.84 11.68 7.91
CA TRP A 16 -15.28 10.58 8.71
C TRP A 16 -15.26 9.27 7.93
N LEU A 17 -16.37 8.91 7.30
CA LEU A 17 -16.46 7.69 6.50
C LEU A 17 -15.48 7.73 5.32
N HIS A 18 -15.36 8.88 4.65
CA HIS A 18 -14.41 9.07 3.56
C HIS A 18 -12.96 8.88 4.03
N MET A 19 -12.56 9.55 5.11
CA MET A 19 -11.21 9.45 5.67
C MET A 19 -10.88 8.02 6.15
N SER A 20 -11.85 7.31 6.72
CA SER A 20 -11.67 5.91 7.14
C SER A 20 -11.38 4.96 5.97
N ARG A 21 -11.83 5.30 4.75
CA ARG A 21 -11.64 4.49 3.55
C ARG A 21 -10.37 4.86 2.76
N LEU A 22 -9.80 6.05 2.96
CA LEU A 22 -8.58 6.51 2.28
C LEU A 22 -7.28 6.09 3.00
N GLN A 23 -7.27 4.94 3.69
CA GLN A 23 -6.10 4.51 4.43
C GLN A 23 -4.96 4.08 3.49
N ASN A 24 -3.87 4.84 3.53
CA ASN A 24 -2.65 4.49 2.79
C ASN A 24 -2.09 3.15 3.29
N ARG A 25 -1.52 2.37 2.35
CA ARG A 25 -0.78 1.14 2.64
C ARG A 25 0.71 1.43 2.48
N ILE A 26 1.50 1.00 3.45
CA ILE A 26 2.96 1.08 3.40
C ILE A 26 3.46 -0.33 3.06
N ILE A 27 4.15 -0.47 1.94
CA ILE A 27 4.73 -1.74 1.50
C ILE A 27 6.22 -1.70 1.85
N VAL A 28 6.64 -2.58 2.75
CA VAL A 28 8.06 -2.75 3.12
C VAL A 28 8.56 -4.03 2.46
N VAL A 29 9.52 -3.88 1.57
CA VAL A 29 10.20 -5.01 0.93
C VAL A 29 11.51 -5.25 1.67
N THR A 30 11.67 -6.44 2.24
CA THR A 30 12.90 -6.87 2.93
C THR A 30 13.52 -8.03 2.17
N ASP A 31 14.67 -8.56 2.61
CA ASP A 31 15.27 -9.74 1.98
C ASP A 31 14.52 -11.05 2.27
N ARG A 32 13.69 -11.07 3.32
CA ARG A 32 13.01 -12.28 3.79
C ARG A 32 11.51 -12.30 3.52
N ALA A 33 10.88 -11.12 3.48
CA ALA A 33 9.43 -11.00 3.30
C ALA A 33 9.03 -9.63 2.76
N ILE A 34 7.81 -9.56 2.25
CA ILE A 34 7.13 -8.30 1.96
C ILE A 34 6.09 -8.08 3.05
N LEU A 35 6.15 -6.94 3.72
CA LEU A 35 5.20 -6.56 4.76
C LEU A 35 4.27 -5.49 4.22
N VAL A 36 2.97 -5.70 4.38
CA VAL A 36 1.93 -4.72 4.08
C VAL A 36 1.46 -4.13 5.40
N LEU A 37 1.75 -2.86 5.62
CA LEU A 37 1.41 -2.12 6.83
C LEU A 37 0.30 -1.11 6.55
N ARG A 38 -0.48 -0.80 7.58
CA ARG A 38 -1.48 0.27 7.56
C ARG A 38 -0.82 1.59 7.94
N ALA A 39 -0.98 2.65 7.15
CA ALA A 39 -0.56 3.99 7.57
C ALA A 39 -1.52 4.57 8.62
N GLY A 40 -1.02 5.46 9.46
CA GLY A 40 -1.84 6.26 10.39
C GLY A 40 -2.80 7.19 9.65
N LEU A 41 -3.97 7.44 10.26
CA LEU A 41 -4.99 8.33 9.69
C LEU A 41 -4.44 9.75 9.43
N PHE A 42 -3.61 10.24 10.34
CA PHE A 42 -2.95 11.56 10.26
C PHE A 42 -1.48 11.49 9.85
N ALA A 43 -0.89 10.30 9.77
CA ALA A 43 0.54 10.11 9.51
C ALA A 43 0.73 9.13 8.34
N TRP A 44 0.79 9.68 7.13
CA TRP A 44 0.76 8.92 5.89
C TRP A 44 1.99 8.03 5.65
N ALA A 45 3.11 8.34 6.30
CA ALA A 45 4.35 7.57 6.21
C ALA A 45 4.66 6.75 7.49
N THR A 46 3.83 6.87 8.53
CA THR A 46 4.04 6.18 9.81
C THR A 46 3.07 5.01 9.91
N PRO A 47 3.55 3.80 10.21
CA PRO A 47 2.67 2.66 10.44
C PRO A 47 1.79 2.92 11.67
N SER A 48 0.48 2.70 11.52
CA SER A 48 -0.51 2.90 12.58
C SER A 48 -0.65 1.73 13.53
N ALA A 49 -0.18 0.56 13.11
CA ALA A 49 -0.42 -0.71 13.78
C ALA A 49 0.91 -1.39 14.09
N GLU A 50 0.98 -2.04 15.26
CA GLU A 50 2.14 -2.83 15.68
C GLU A 50 2.32 -4.08 14.81
N ALA A 51 1.24 -4.63 14.24
CA ALA A 51 1.27 -5.83 13.41
C ALA A 51 1.05 -5.53 11.91
N PRO A 52 1.75 -6.23 11.01
CA PRO A 52 1.50 -6.14 9.58
C PRO A 52 0.12 -6.69 9.21
N LEU A 53 -0.57 -6.00 8.30
CA LEU A 53 -1.86 -6.44 7.76
C LEU A 53 -1.72 -7.74 6.98
N ALA A 54 -0.63 -7.85 6.23
CA ALA A 54 -0.28 -9.06 5.52
C ALA A 54 1.24 -9.21 5.48
N ARG A 55 1.68 -10.46 5.52
CA ARG A 55 3.06 -10.85 5.26
C ARG A 55 3.05 -11.76 4.04
N LEU A 56 3.78 -11.36 3.01
CA LEU A 56 3.91 -12.10 1.77
C LEU A 56 5.34 -12.65 1.64
N PRO A 57 5.52 -13.81 0.96
CA PRO A 57 6.84 -14.33 0.62
C PRO A 57 7.64 -13.32 -0.19
N ARG A 58 8.96 -13.28 -0.01
CA ARG A 58 9.82 -12.35 -0.76
C ARG A 58 9.84 -12.64 -2.26
N GLU A 59 9.51 -13.86 -2.67
CA GLU A 59 9.39 -14.26 -4.07
C GLU A 59 8.15 -13.65 -4.76
N THR A 60 7.30 -12.91 -4.03
CA THR A 60 6.14 -12.25 -4.62
C THR A 60 6.60 -11.08 -5.51
N ALA A 61 6.39 -11.21 -6.82
CA ALA A 61 6.55 -10.10 -7.74
C ALA A 61 5.50 -9.01 -7.47
N LEU A 62 5.94 -7.75 -7.45
CA LEU A 62 5.05 -6.60 -7.19
C LEU A 62 4.41 -6.06 -8.48
N GLY A 63 5.08 -6.23 -9.61
CA GLY A 63 4.71 -5.65 -10.90
C GLY A 63 3.67 -6.42 -11.73
N PRO A 64 3.43 -5.97 -12.98
CA PRO A 64 3.72 -4.63 -13.48
C PRO A 64 2.66 -3.61 -13.02
N LEU A 65 3.09 -2.36 -12.85
CA LEU A 65 2.17 -1.25 -12.59
C LEU A 65 1.18 -1.11 -13.76
N ARG A 66 -0.12 -1.04 -13.45
CA ARG A 66 -1.22 -0.95 -14.41
C ARG A 66 -1.84 0.44 -14.43
N GLY A 67 -2.13 0.92 -15.64
CA GLY A 67 -2.85 2.18 -15.88
C GLY A 67 -1.98 3.44 -15.70
N PRO A 68 -2.51 4.62 -16.09
CA PRO A 68 -1.75 5.87 -16.15
C PRO A 68 -1.25 6.33 -14.76
N TYR A 69 -2.01 6.00 -13.71
CA TYR A 69 -1.67 6.35 -12.34
C TYR A 69 -0.85 5.29 -11.61
N GLY A 70 -0.48 4.18 -12.27
CA GLY A 70 0.38 3.14 -11.69
C GLY A 70 -0.26 2.45 -10.50
N SER A 71 -1.12 1.47 -10.77
CA SER A 71 -1.75 0.62 -9.74
C SER A 71 -1.19 -0.79 -9.76
N LEU A 72 -1.15 -1.45 -8.61
CA LEU A 72 -0.83 -2.88 -8.52
C LEU A 72 -1.85 -3.60 -7.63
N ARG A 73 -1.91 -4.92 -7.71
CA ARG A 73 -2.70 -5.74 -6.80
C ARG A 73 -1.78 -6.50 -5.88
N LEU A 74 -1.96 -6.35 -4.57
CA LEU A 74 -1.15 -7.01 -3.55
C LEU A 74 -2.05 -7.43 -2.39
N ALA A 75 -1.87 -8.65 -1.88
CA ALA A 75 -2.68 -9.21 -0.80
C ALA A 75 -4.20 -9.08 -1.04
N GLY A 76 -4.65 -9.21 -2.30
CA GLY A 76 -6.06 -9.07 -2.70
C GLY A 76 -6.57 -7.62 -2.84
N GLU A 77 -5.79 -6.62 -2.45
CA GLU A 77 -6.17 -5.19 -2.54
C GLU A 77 -5.59 -4.53 -3.80
N LYS A 78 -6.33 -3.60 -4.42
CA LYS A 78 -5.81 -2.71 -5.48
C LYS A 78 -5.17 -1.49 -4.81
N LEU A 79 -3.88 -1.31 -5.02
CA LEU A 79 -3.08 -0.23 -4.44
C LEU A 79 -2.63 0.74 -5.53
N TRP A 80 -2.83 2.03 -5.28
CA TRP A 80 -2.29 3.10 -6.12
C TRP A 80 -0.89 3.46 -5.62
N ILE A 81 0.08 3.48 -6.52
CA ILE A 81 1.47 3.74 -6.19
C ILE A 81 1.82 5.17 -6.61
N SER A 82 2.28 5.96 -5.64
CA SER A 82 2.75 7.31 -5.91
C SER A 82 3.90 7.30 -6.92
N PHE A 83 3.97 8.34 -7.77
CA PHE A 83 4.98 8.46 -8.81
C PHE A 83 6.43 8.17 -8.34
N PRO A 84 6.93 8.74 -7.21
CA PRO A 84 8.29 8.46 -6.75
C PRO A 84 8.49 7.00 -6.30
N ALA A 85 7.44 6.35 -5.77
CA ALA A 85 7.52 4.96 -5.32
C ALA A 85 7.58 3.96 -6.48
N ARG A 86 7.15 4.33 -7.70
CA ARG A 86 7.18 3.46 -8.88
C ARG A 86 8.59 2.95 -9.19
N ARG A 87 9.62 3.78 -9.01
CA ARG A 87 11.03 3.38 -9.19
C ARG A 87 11.46 2.32 -8.18
N ARG A 88 10.96 2.39 -6.93
CA ARG A 88 11.26 1.41 -5.88
C ARG A 88 10.62 0.05 -6.17
N VAL A 89 9.41 0.05 -6.73
CA VAL A 89 8.75 -1.18 -7.20
C VAL A 89 9.60 -1.87 -8.27
N ALA A 90 10.00 -1.11 -9.31
CA ALA A 90 10.84 -1.65 -10.38
C ALA A 90 12.19 -2.20 -9.86
N ALA A 91 12.83 -1.49 -8.92
CA ALA A 91 14.07 -1.96 -8.31
C ALA A 91 13.89 -3.25 -7.49
N ALA A 92 12.80 -3.36 -6.72
CA ALA A 92 12.49 -4.55 -5.92
C ALA A 92 12.26 -5.80 -6.79
N ASP A 93 11.56 -5.64 -7.91
CA ASP A 93 11.32 -6.70 -8.89
C ASP A 93 12.62 -7.09 -9.64
N ALA A 94 13.48 -6.12 -9.97
CA ALA A 94 14.78 -6.38 -10.61
C ALA A 94 15.73 -7.20 -9.71
N ILE A 95 15.77 -6.89 -8.41
CA ILE A 95 16.54 -7.67 -7.41
C ILE A 95 16.00 -9.11 -7.34
N LEU A 96 14.67 -9.28 -7.34
CA LEU A 96 14.06 -10.61 -7.34
C LEU A 96 14.47 -11.41 -8.58
N ALA A 97 14.39 -10.81 -9.77
CA ALA A 97 14.80 -11.44 -11.02
C ALA A 97 16.29 -11.85 -11.03
N GLY A 98 17.16 -11.01 -10.45
CA GLY A 98 18.58 -11.35 -10.27
C GLY A 98 18.81 -12.55 -9.35
N SER A 99 18.06 -12.63 -8.25
CA SER A 99 18.19 -13.73 -7.27
C SER A 99 17.81 -15.10 -7.85
N HIS A 100 16.77 -15.17 -8.70
CA HIS A 100 16.37 -16.40 -9.37
C HIS A 100 17.41 -16.88 -10.40
N ARG A 101 18.09 -15.96 -11.09
CA ARG A 101 19.12 -16.30 -12.07
C ARG A 101 20.36 -16.95 -11.43
N GLY A 102 20.72 -16.53 -10.21
CA GLY A 102 21.85 -17.11 -9.47
C GLY A 102 21.61 -18.55 -8.97
N ARG A 103 20.35 -18.97 -8.76
CA ARG A 103 20.02 -20.34 -8.34
C ARG A 103 19.93 -21.35 -9.50
N ALA A 104 19.72 -20.89 -10.72
CA ALA A 104 19.54 -21.76 -11.89
C ALA A 104 20.86 -22.14 -12.60
N GLY A 105 22.00 -21.66 -12.09
CA GLY A 105 23.33 -21.85 -12.69
C GLY A 105 24.31 -22.63 -11.82
N VAL A 106 23.82 -23.44 -10.87
CA VAL A 106 24.61 -24.36 -10.03
C VAL A 106 24.12 -25.77 -10.25
#